data_AF-A0A7K1A0W3-F1
#
_entry.id   AF-A0A7K1A0W3-F1
#
_cell.length_a   1.000
_cell.length_b   1.000
_cell.length_c   1.000
_cell.angle_alpha   90.00
_cell.angle_beta   90.00
_cell.angle_gamma   90.00
#
_symmetry.space_group_name_H-M   'P 1'
#
loop_
_entity.id
_entity.type
_entity.pdbx_description
1 polymer ?
#
loop_
_entity_poly.entity_id
_entity_poly.type
_entity_poly.pdbx_seq_one_letter_code
_entity_poly.pdbx_strand_id
1 'polypeptide(L)'
;MPTAYPFQPELTVFPDNPDDATDASGVISHDALAPQLSAWMADSDLISTQVIGKSVQGRDLYLVTLTAPETRQQTRQQTAWRSKIRNRPAAAAKDKALAAGYKTPIWFSGNIHGNEWEGTDGQMGFIGDLLAATDEETTALLARHRLYFSLSLNPDGRTIGQRPGALGLDINRDMITSATPESVSFVRTAQAVQPLYSADLHGYTGVLQVEPCGPPHGDSYEYDLFLPHGYAAALQVEREVTAAAIPGNPVIDAATGLISTIGSPLAGTGLIKIPYRDTPSGWDDYPPVFTAQFAAFYGAVTSTVELPLTRLQDGSTNPLFST
;
A
#
# COMPACT_ATOMS: atom_id res chain seq x y z
N MET A 1 7.70 -16.11 3.84
CA MET A 1 6.92 -15.84 5.06
C MET A 1 7.56 -16.53 6.25
N PRO A 2 7.63 -15.89 7.42
CA PRO A 2 8.30 -16.43 8.61
C PRO A 2 7.52 -17.59 9.22
N THR A 3 8.19 -18.33 10.12
CA THR A 3 7.57 -19.46 10.83
C THR A 3 6.92 -19.07 12.15
N ALA A 4 7.11 -17.83 12.62
CA ALA A 4 6.52 -17.22 13.81
C ALA A 4 6.56 -15.68 13.65
N TYR A 5 5.78 -14.97 14.46
CA TYR A 5 5.85 -13.51 14.59
C TYR A 5 6.08 -13.15 16.07
N PRO A 6 7.00 -12.25 16.41
CA PRO A 6 7.82 -11.46 15.49
C PRO A 6 8.94 -12.27 14.80
N PHE A 7 9.43 -11.76 13.68
CA PHE A 7 10.61 -12.22 12.95
C PHE A 7 11.50 -11.00 12.71
N GLN A 8 12.62 -10.95 13.43
CA GLN A 8 13.44 -9.76 13.58
C GLN A 8 14.90 -10.10 13.23
N PRO A 9 15.24 -10.19 11.94
CA PRO A 9 16.60 -10.45 11.51
C PRO A 9 17.46 -9.18 11.66
N GLU A 10 18.77 -9.36 11.66
CA GLU A 10 19.70 -8.26 11.41
C GLU A 10 19.51 -7.77 9.96
N LEU A 11 19.30 -6.47 9.78
CA LEU A 11 19.10 -5.85 8.47
C LEU A 11 20.41 -5.22 7.99
N THR A 12 20.66 -5.32 6.68
CA THR A 12 21.76 -4.57 6.07
C THR A 12 21.47 -3.07 6.15
N VAL A 13 22.40 -2.32 6.74
CA VAL A 13 22.41 -0.86 6.66
C VAL A 13 23.15 -0.46 5.39
N PHE A 14 22.46 0.24 4.50
CA PHE A 14 23.06 0.77 3.28
C PHE A 14 23.83 2.05 3.60
N PRO A 15 24.93 2.35 2.87
CA PRO A 15 25.59 3.63 2.99
C PRO A 15 24.68 4.73 2.46
N ASP A 16 24.77 5.90 3.09
CA ASP A 16 24.18 7.14 2.59
C ASP A 16 24.68 7.44 1.17
N ASN A 17 23.77 7.88 0.31
CA ASN A 17 24.08 8.30 -1.06
C ASN A 17 23.98 9.83 -1.13
N PRO A 18 25.10 10.56 -1.29
CA PRO A 18 25.08 12.03 -1.29
C PRO A 18 24.29 12.64 -2.45
N ASP A 19 23.95 11.84 -3.47
CA ASP A 19 23.13 12.23 -4.61
C ASP A 19 21.70 11.66 -4.54
N ASP A 20 21.21 11.23 -3.37
CA ASP A 20 19.84 10.74 -3.22
C ASP A 20 18.82 11.89 -3.39
N ALA A 21 17.94 11.75 -4.39
CA ALA A 21 16.93 12.74 -4.72
C ALA A 21 15.89 12.94 -3.60
N THR A 22 15.76 11.98 -2.67
CA THR A 22 14.88 12.10 -1.51
C THR A 22 15.33 13.17 -0.53
N ASP A 23 16.64 13.41 -0.42
CA ASP A 23 17.22 14.42 0.49
C ASP A 23 16.72 15.83 0.17
N ALA A 24 16.68 16.16 -1.12
CA ALA A 24 16.20 17.46 -1.59
C ALA A 24 14.71 17.70 -1.26
N SER A 25 13.94 16.61 -1.12
CA SER A 25 12.51 16.64 -0.85
C SER A 25 12.17 16.44 0.63
N GLY A 26 13.16 16.16 1.48
CA GLY A 26 12.97 15.92 2.91
C GLY A 26 12.14 14.66 3.23
N VAL A 27 12.09 13.71 2.30
CA VAL A 27 11.39 12.42 2.45
C VAL A 27 12.39 11.32 2.81
N ILE A 28 11.91 10.20 3.35
CA ILE A 28 12.78 9.14 3.88
C ILE A 28 13.62 8.50 2.77
N SER A 29 14.95 8.54 2.90
CA SER A 29 15.88 7.85 1.99
C SER A 29 15.88 6.33 2.20
N HIS A 30 16.41 5.57 1.24
CA HIS A 30 16.41 4.11 1.36
C HIS A 30 17.30 3.61 2.51
N ASP A 31 18.46 4.24 2.72
CA ASP A 31 19.42 3.87 3.76
C ASP A 31 18.89 4.14 5.18
N ALA A 32 17.95 5.08 5.33
CA ALA A 32 17.27 5.37 6.61
C ALA A 32 16.25 4.29 7.03
N LEU A 33 15.78 3.43 6.11
CA LEU A 33 14.76 2.42 6.41
C LEU A 33 15.26 1.36 7.39
N ALA A 34 16.39 0.71 7.11
CA ALA A 34 16.91 -0.38 7.94
C ALA A 34 17.19 0.06 9.39
N PRO A 35 17.88 1.18 9.67
CA PRO A 35 18.09 1.67 11.03
C PRO A 35 16.78 1.86 11.81
N GLN A 36 15.77 2.47 11.19
CA GLN A 36 14.49 2.71 11.86
C GLN A 36 13.74 1.40 12.14
N LEU A 37 13.71 0.48 11.16
CA LEU A 37 13.10 -0.84 11.34
C LEU A 37 13.82 -1.66 12.43
N SER A 38 15.15 -1.62 12.46
CA SER A 38 15.94 -2.28 13.51
C SER A 38 15.66 -1.71 14.89
N ALA A 39 15.48 -0.39 15.02
CA ALA A 39 15.10 0.24 16.28
C ALA A 39 13.71 -0.24 16.74
N TRP A 40 12.70 -0.20 15.86
CA TRP A 40 11.36 -0.69 16.21
C TRP A 40 11.32 -2.18 16.54
N MET A 41 12.10 -3.01 15.85
CA MET A 41 12.21 -4.44 16.16
C MET A 41 12.89 -4.69 17.51
N ALA A 42 13.83 -3.85 17.93
CA ALA A 42 14.43 -3.96 19.26
C ALA A 42 13.45 -3.58 20.38
N ASP A 43 12.52 -2.66 20.10
CA ASP A 43 11.61 -2.08 21.10
C ASP A 43 10.23 -2.77 21.18
N SER A 44 9.82 -3.53 20.14
CA SER A 44 8.46 -4.07 20.06
C SER A 44 8.37 -5.48 19.46
N ASP A 45 7.60 -6.35 20.12
CA ASP A 45 7.25 -7.69 19.61
C ASP A 45 6.10 -7.67 18.57
N LEU A 46 5.56 -6.49 18.24
CA LEU A 46 4.47 -6.35 17.27
C LEU A 46 4.97 -6.29 15.82
N ILE A 47 6.26 -6.02 15.61
CA ILE A 47 6.86 -5.81 14.29
C ILE A 47 7.78 -6.95 13.88
N SER A 48 7.61 -7.39 12.63
CA SER A 48 8.55 -8.24 11.90
C SER A 48 9.01 -7.53 10.64
N THR A 49 10.25 -7.80 10.21
CA THR A 49 10.74 -7.36 8.89
C THR A 49 11.36 -8.52 8.13
N GLN A 50 11.04 -8.61 6.84
CA GLN A 50 11.64 -9.55 5.90
C GLN A 50 12.27 -8.79 4.74
N VAL A 51 13.43 -9.26 4.28
CA VAL A 51 13.96 -8.91 2.95
C VAL A 51 13.40 -9.92 1.96
N ILE A 52 12.47 -9.50 1.12
CA ILE A 52 11.72 -10.38 0.20
C ILE A 52 12.28 -10.41 -1.23
N GLY A 53 13.30 -9.58 -1.49
CA GLY A 53 14.02 -9.53 -2.75
C GLY A 53 15.09 -8.43 -2.68
N LYS A 54 15.77 -8.23 -3.82
CA LYS A 54 16.66 -7.09 -4.03
C LYS A 54 16.23 -6.39 -5.33
N SER A 55 16.44 -5.08 -5.39
CA SER A 55 16.29 -4.32 -6.63
C SER A 55 17.38 -4.69 -7.66
N VAL A 56 17.29 -4.14 -8.86
CA VAL A 56 18.31 -4.28 -9.91
C VAL A 56 19.70 -3.84 -9.41
N GLN A 57 19.79 -2.76 -8.63
CA GLN A 57 21.05 -2.27 -8.06
C GLN A 57 21.38 -2.88 -6.70
N GLY A 58 20.62 -3.88 -6.24
CA GLY A 58 20.93 -4.64 -5.03
C GLY A 58 20.40 -4.04 -3.72
N ARG A 59 19.52 -3.04 -3.76
CA ARG A 59 18.82 -2.48 -2.58
C ARG A 59 17.78 -3.46 -2.06
N ASP A 60 17.49 -3.42 -0.77
CA ASP A 60 16.61 -4.40 -0.14
C ASP A 60 15.15 -4.08 -0.39
N LEU A 61 14.37 -5.09 -0.77
CA LEU A 61 12.91 -4.97 -0.83
C LEU A 61 12.34 -5.44 0.51
N TYR A 62 11.92 -4.50 1.35
CA TYR A 62 11.40 -4.78 2.69
C TYR A 62 9.91 -5.11 2.67
N LEU A 63 9.54 -6.14 3.41
CA LEU A 63 8.15 -6.43 3.81
C LEU A 63 8.06 -6.39 5.33
N VAL A 64 7.46 -5.32 5.86
CA VAL A 64 7.18 -5.17 7.28
C VAL A 64 5.83 -5.82 7.59
N THR A 65 5.71 -6.46 8.75
CA THR A 65 4.44 -7.03 9.23
C THR A 65 4.16 -6.56 10.64
N LEU A 66 3.01 -5.93 10.86
CA LEU A 66 2.47 -5.63 12.19
C LEU A 66 1.37 -6.63 12.55
N THR A 67 1.51 -7.29 13.69
CA THR A 67 0.55 -8.27 14.21
C THR A 67 0.85 -8.57 15.68
N ALA A 68 -0.17 -8.89 16.48
CA ALA A 68 0.07 -9.43 17.81
C ALA A 68 0.88 -10.75 17.71
N PRO A 69 1.80 -11.05 18.65
CA PRO A 69 2.74 -12.16 18.53
C PRO A 69 2.07 -13.51 18.25
N GLU A 70 2.76 -14.34 17.49
CA GLU A 70 2.32 -15.68 17.11
C GLU A 70 3.44 -16.71 17.29
N THR A 71 3.12 -17.74 18.05
CA THR A 71 3.95 -18.94 18.14
C THR A 71 4.04 -19.67 16.79
N ARG A 72 5.04 -20.53 16.65
CA ARG A 72 5.18 -21.39 15.46
C ARG A 72 3.95 -22.25 15.17
N GLN A 73 3.22 -22.67 16.20
CA GLN A 73 1.99 -23.45 16.02
C GLN A 73 0.86 -22.58 15.46
N GLN A 74 0.67 -21.38 16.01
CA GLN A 74 -0.33 -20.42 15.51
C GLN A 74 -0.02 -20.04 14.07
N THR A 75 1.22 -19.67 13.74
CA THR A 75 1.59 -19.30 12.37
C THR A 75 1.43 -20.46 11.37
N ARG A 76 1.71 -21.70 11.76
CA ARG A 76 1.39 -22.89 10.94
C ARG A 76 -0.12 -23.06 10.72
N GLN A 77 -0.94 -22.85 11.75
CA GLN A 77 -2.39 -22.91 11.63
C GLN A 77 -2.94 -21.83 10.68
N GLN A 78 -2.45 -20.60 10.79
CA GLN A 78 -2.79 -19.52 9.86
C GLN A 78 -2.43 -19.88 8.41
N THR A 79 -1.26 -20.49 8.20
CA THR A 79 -0.81 -20.96 6.88
C THR A 79 -1.72 -22.08 6.33
N ALA A 80 -2.14 -23.01 7.18
CA ALA A 80 -3.07 -24.09 6.82
C ALA A 80 -4.46 -23.54 6.44
N TRP A 81 -4.97 -22.56 7.19
CA TRP A 81 -6.23 -21.88 6.87
C TRP A 81 -6.16 -21.11 5.56
N ARG A 82 -5.09 -20.33 5.32
CA ARG A 82 -4.87 -19.66 4.02
C ARG A 82 -4.91 -20.65 2.86
N SER A 83 -4.20 -21.77 2.99
CA SER A 83 -4.22 -22.84 1.97
C SER A 83 -5.61 -23.46 1.79
N LYS A 84 -6.36 -23.65 2.88
CA LYS A 84 -7.74 -24.16 2.85
C LYS A 84 -8.69 -23.18 2.13
N ILE A 85 -8.55 -21.87 2.36
CA ILE A 85 -9.33 -20.84 1.65
C ILE A 85 -9.10 -20.96 0.14
N ARG A 86 -7.83 -21.02 -0.29
CA ARG A 86 -7.46 -21.10 -1.71
C ARG A 86 -7.92 -22.39 -2.38
N ASN A 87 -7.66 -23.53 -1.74
CA ASN A 87 -7.76 -24.83 -2.40
C ASN A 87 -9.05 -25.59 -2.08
N ARG A 88 -9.78 -25.21 -1.01
CA ARG A 88 -11.02 -25.85 -0.56
C ARG A 88 -12.03 -24.82 -0.03
N PRO A 89 -12.40 -23.79 -0.82
CA PRO A 89 -13.20 -22.64 -0.36
C PRO A 89 -14.55 -23.06 0.27
N ALA A 90 -15.26 -24.03 -0.31
CA ALA A 90 -16.52 -24.52 0.26
C ALA A 90 -16.37 -25.18 1.65
N ALA A 91 -15.21 -25.79 1.92
CA ALA A 91 -14.89 -26.33 3.24
C ALA A 91 -14.37 -25.25 4.20
N ALA A 92 -13.67 -24.24 3.68
CA ALA A 92 -13.24 -23.07 4.46
C ALA A 92 -14.45 -22.28 4.97
N ALA A 93 -15.45 -22.05 4.12
CA ALA A 93 -16.68 -21.33 4.46
C ALA A 93 -17.50 -21.97 5.61
N LYS A 94 -17.34 -23.27 5.85
CA LYS A 94 -18.03 -24.01 6.92
C LYS A 94 -17.18 -24.17 8.18
N ASP A 95 -15.92 -23.73 8.15
CA ASP A 95 -14.97 -23.90 9.25
C ASP A 95 -15.10 -22.77 10.28
N LYS A 96 -15.77 -23.06 11.40
CA LYS A 96 -15.99 -22.09 12.48
C LYS A 96 -14.69 -21.65 13.17
N ALA A 97 -13.70 -22.54 13.24
CA ALA A 97 -12.42 -22.21 13.87
C ALA A 97 -11.61 -21.26 12.98
N LEU A 98 -11.64 -21.48 11.66
CA LEU A 98 -11.08 -20.53 10.68
C LEU A 98 -11.79 -19.17 10.78
N ALA A 99 -13.11 -19.15 10.73
CA ALA A 99 -13.88 -17.89 10.77
C ALA A 99 -13.62 -17.06 12.04
N ALA A 100 -13.38 -17.71 13.18
CA ALA A 100 -13.10 -17.04 14.44
C ALA A 100 -11.62 -16.69 14.64
N GLY A 101 -10.70 -17.48 14.08
CA GLY A 101 -9.27 -17.43 14.43
C GLY A 101 -8.34 -16.99 13.30
N TYR A 102 -8.77 -16.96 12.04
CA TYR A 102 -7.90 -16.57 10.93
C TYR A 102 -7.58 -15.08 11.01
N LYS A 103 -6.30 -14.73 11.11
CA LYS A 103 -5.87 -13.34 11.08
C LYS A 103 -5.87 -12.86 9.62
N THR A 104 -6.74 -11.91 9.28
CA THR A 104 -6.87 -11.53 7.86
C THR A 104 -5.69 -10.67 7.41
N PRO A 105 -5.13 -10.95 6.21
CA PRO A 105 -4.01 -10.18 5.66
C PRO A 105 -4.52 -8.90 5.00
N ILE A 106 -3.96 -7.76 5.41
CA ILE A 106 -4.18 -6.43 4.81
C ILE A 106 -2.82 -5.92 4.34
N TRP A 107 -2.69 -5.56 3.08
CA TRP A 107 -1.39 -5.20 2.49
C TRP A 107 -1.40 -3.77 1.95
N PHE A 108 -0.39 -3.02 2.32
CA PHE A 108 -0.09 -1.69 1.79
C PHE A 108 1.23 -1.78 1.02
N SER A 109 1.27 -1.15 -0.14
CA SER A 109 2.49 -0.92 -0.90
C SER A 109 2.59 0.53 -1.32
N GLY A 110 3.79 0.95 -1.72
CA GLY A 110 3.97 2.27 -2.29
C GLY A 110 5.29 2.40 -3.05
N ASN A 111 5.44 3.54 -3.73
CA ASN A 111 6.65 3.92 -4.45
C ASN A 111 7.06 2.88 -5.52
N ILE A 112 6.08 2.29 -6.23
CA ILE A 112 6.34 1.50 -7.45
C ILE A 112 6.85 2.41 -8.58
N HIS A 113 6.38 3.64 -8.61
CA HIS A 113 6.97 4.73 -9.38
C HIS A 113 7.94 5.47 -8.45
N GLY A 114 9.23 5.50 -8.80
CA GLY A 114 10.25 5.97 -7.88
C GLY A 114 10.14 7.46 -7.51
N ASN A 115 9.56 8.28 -8.38
CA ASN A 115 9.31 9.71 -8.13
C ASN A 115 7.96 10.02 -7.44
N GLU A 116 7.30 9.01 -6.86
CA GLU A 116 6.09 9.16 -6.04
C GLU A 116 6.46 8.71 -4.62
N TRP A 117 7.05 9.62 -3.83
CA TRP A 117 7.81 9.27 -2.63
C TRP A 117 6.96 9.01 -1.38
N GLU A 118 5.87 9.75 -1.22
CA GLU A 118 5.11 9.91 0.02
C GLU A 118 4.38 8.64 0.45
N GLY A 119 4.17 7.69 -0.46
CA GLY A 119 3.63 6.38 -0.11
C GLY A 119 4.52 5.61 0.88
N THR A 120 5.85 5.75 0.79
CA THR A 120 6.79 5.15 1.76
C THR A 120 6.70 5.86 3.10
N ASP A 121 6.72 7.19 3.10
CA ASP A 121 6.70 8.04 4.28
C ASP A 121 5.39 7.88 5.07
N GLY A 122 4.25 7.85 4.39
CA GLY A 122 2.94 7.59 4.99
C GLY A 122 2.87 6.20 5.64
N GLN A 123 3.44 5.17 5.01
CA GLN A 123 3.54 3.84 5.61
C GLN A 123 4.43 3.85 6.86
N MET A 124 5.61 4.48 6.80
CA MET A 124 6.53 4.56 7.93
C MET A 124 5.93 5.33 9.12
N GLY A 125 5.25 6.45 8.85
CA GLY A 125 4.50 7.20 9.87
C GLY A 125 3.42 6.35 10.52
N PHE A 126 2.57 5.70 9.71
CA PHE A 126 1.49 4.87 10.22
C PHE A 126 1.99 3.64 11.00
N ILE A 127 3.10 3.03 10.59
CA ILE A 127 3.76 1.97 11.37
C ILE A 127 4.18 2.52 12.74
N GLY A 128 4.81 3.69 12.79
CA GLY A 128 5.20 4.35 14.03
C GLY A 128 4.00 4.61 14.96
N ASP A 129 2.91 5.15 14.40
CA ASP A 129 1.67 5.42 15.15
C ASP A 129 1.08 4.14 15.75
N LEU A 130 0.99 3.06 14.95
CA LEU A 130 0.47 1.78 15.42
C LEU A 130 1.35 1.11 16.48
N LEU A 131 2.67 1.31 16.43
CA LEU A 131 3.59 0.79 17.43
C LEU A 131 3.56 1.59 18.74
N ALA A 132 3.28 2.89 18.67
CA ALA A 132 3.16 3.76 19.83
C ALA A 132 1.77 3.70 20.49
N ALA A 133 0.76 3.31 19.74
CA ALA A 133 -0.63 3.21 20.21
C ALA A 133 -0.79 2.19 21.35
N THR A 134 -1.59 2.56 22.34
CA THR A 134 -1.91 1.72 23.52
C THR A 134 -3.41 1.52 23.73
N ASP A 135 -4.21 2.00 22.79
CA ASP A 135 -5.67 1.90 22.85
C ASP A 135 -6.16 0.49 22.48
N GLU A 136 -7.39 0.19 22.92
CA GLU A 136 -8.02 -1.11 22.70
C GLU A 136 -8.32 -1.37 21.23
N GLU A 137 -8.56 -0.32 20.43
CA GLU A 137 -8.88 -0.44 19.00
C GLU A 137 -7.68 -0.95 18.22
N THR A 138 -6.50 -0.33 18.40
CA THR A 138 -5.25 -0.77 17.78
C THR A 138 -4.85 -2.18 18.26
N THR A 139 -5.03 -2.46 19.56
CA THR A 139 -4.78 -3.81 20.10
C THR A 139 -5.67 -4.86 19.43
N ALA A 140 -6.97 -4.57 19.30
CA ALA A 140 -7.92 -5.45 18.64
C ALA A 140 -7.63 -5.60 17.14
N LEU A 141 -7.20 -4.53 16.47
CA LEU A 141 -6.76 -4.54 15.07
C LEU A 141 -5.62 -5.54 14.88
N LEU A 142 -4.52 -5.41 15.63
CA LEU A 142 -3.34 -6.27 15.50
C LEU A 142 -3.58 -7.71 16.02
N ALA A 143 -4.56 -7.90 16.91
CA ALA A 143 -4.99 -9.23 17.32
C ALA A 143 -5.73 -9.99 16.20
N ARG A 144 -6.51 -9.28 15.38
CA ARG A 144 -7.37 -9.86 14.33
C ARG A 144 -6.76 -9.83 12.93
N HIS A 145 -5.78 -8.99 12.70
CA HIS A 145 -5.23 -8.73 11.37
C HIS A 145 -3.72 -8.92 11.36
N ARG A 146 -3.18 -9.20 10.17
CA ARG A 146 -1.77 -9.01 9.86
C ARG A 146 -1.68 -7.89 8.84
N LEU A 147 -1.11 -6.77 9.24
CA LEU A 147 -0.88 -5.62 8.38
C LEU A 147 0.50 -5.78 7.75
N TYR A 148 0.57 -5.79 6.43
CA TYR A 148 1.79 -5.92 5.66
C TYR A 148 2.11 -4.60 4.97
N PHE A 149 3.38 -4.22 4.94
CA PHE A 149 3.84 -2.99 4.30
C PHE A 149 5.04 -3.27 3.40
N SER A 150 4.87 -3.09 2.09
CA SER A 150 5.95 -3.05 1.13
C SER A 150 6.41 -1.61 0.98
N LEU A 151 7.41 -1.23 1.78
CA LEU A 151 7.79 0.17 2.00
C LEU A 151 8.15 0.91 0.72
N SER A 152 8.95 0.27 -0.14
CA SER A 152 9.34 0.82 -1.43
C SER A 152 9.45 -0.32 -2.44
N LEU A 153 8.61 -0.30 -3.48
CA LEU A 153 8.67 -1.28 -4.55
C LEU A 153 9.75 -0.95 -5.59
N ASN A 154 10.16 0.32 -5.72
CA ASN A 154 11.20 0.77 -6.65
C ASN A 154 12.27 1.63 -5.94
N PRO A 155 13.07 1.06 -5.02
CA PRO A 155 14.06 1.85 -4.28
C PRO A 155 15.16 2.44 -5.18
N ASP A 156 15.42 1.84 -6.36
CA ASP A 156 16.40 2.37 -7.31
C ASP A 156 15.87 3.66 -7.98
N GLY A 157 14.64 3.62 -8.51
CA GLY A 157 13.97 4.81 -9.03
C GLY A 157 13.75 5.87 -7.96
N ARG A 158 13.46 5.45 -6.71
CA ARG A 158 13.33 6.32 -5.54
C ARG A 158 14.54 7.20 -5.36
N THR A 159 15.71 6.56 -5.30
CA THR A 159 17.01 7.19 -5.02
C THR A 159 17.34 8.25 -6.07
N ILE A 160 16.97 8.04 -7.33
CA ILE A 160 17.29 8.98 -8.43
C ILE A 160 16.11 9.87 -8.84
N GLY A 161 14.98 9.80 -8.11
CA GLY A 161 13.78 10.57 -8.41
C GLY A 161 13.16 10.30 -9.78
N GLN A 162 13.17 9.04 -10.24
CA GLN A 162 12.61 8.65 -11.52
C GLN A 162 11.44 7.68 -11.35
N ARG A 163 10.41 7.86 -12.18
CA ARG A 163 9.28 6.93 -12.28
C ARG A 163 9.72 5.48 -12.55
N PRO A 164 10.45 5.18 -13.65
CA PRO A 164 10.87 3.82 -13.95
C PRO A 164 11.92 3.30 -12.96
N GLY A 165 12.14 1.98 -12.97
CA GLY A 165 13.28 1.37 -12.27
C GLY A 165 14.60 1.56 -13.02
N ALA A 166 15.68 1.00 -12.49
CA ALA A 166 17.04 1.16 -13.05
C ALA A 166 17.21 0.67 -14.50
N LEU A 167 16.32 -0.21 -14.98
CA LEU A 167 16.31 -0.70 -16.38
C LEU A 167 15.51 0.21 -17.33
N GLY A 168 14.94 1.32 -16.85
CA GLY A 168 14.08 2.21 -17.64
C GLY A 168 12.68 1.66 -17.90
N LEU A 169 12.30 0.56 -17.24
CA LEU A 169 10.97 -0.06 -17.36
C LEU A 169 10.02 0.51 -16.29
N ASP A 170 8.76 0.74 -16.67
CA ASP A 170 7.69 1.00 -15.71
C ASP A 170 7.30 -0.33 -15.04
N ILE A 171 7.72 -0.51 -13.78
CA ILE A 171 7.50 -1.75 -13.03
C ILE A 171 6.00 -2.02 -12.85
N ASN A 172 5.18 -0.97 -12.79
CA ASN A 172 3.73 -1.06 -12.72
C ASN A 172 3.10 -1.43 -14.09
N ARG A 173 3.88 -1.96 -15.03
CA ARG A 173 3.43 -2.60 -16.28
C ARG A 173 3.99 -4.01 -16.45
N ASP A 174 4.74 -4.50 -15.45
CA ASP A 174 5.59 -5.68 -15.56
C ASP A 174 5.12 -6.87 -14.71
N MET A 175 3.92 -6.81 -14.11
CA MET A 175 3.47 -7.88 -13.18
C MET A 175 3.27 -9.24 -13.85
N ILE A 176 2.89 -9.28 -15.14
CA ILE A 176 2.71 -10.53 -15.88
C ILE A 176 4.03 -11.02 -16.50
N THR A 177 4.81 -10.10 -17.10
CA THR A 177 6.08 -10.45 -17.74
C THR A 177 7.16 -10.78 -16.72
N SER A 178 7.13 -10.12 -15.56
CA SER A 178 8.09 -10.30 -14.48
C SER A 178 9.54 -10.14 -14.92
N ALA A 179 9.81 -9.14 -15.77
CA ALA A 179 11.15 -8.88 -16.31
C ALA A 179 12.11 -8.27 -15.27
N THR A 180 11.57 -7.51 -14.31
CA THR A 180 12.32 -6.84 -13.25
C THR A 180 12.32 -7.66 -11.96
N PRO A 181 13.40 -7.65 -11.16
CA PRO A 181 13.40 -8.34 -9.87
C PRO A 181 12.37 -7.75 -8.89
N GLU A 182 12.04 -6.47 -9.02
CA GLU A 182 10.99 -5.77 -8.25
C GLU A 182 9.60 -6.35 -8.53
N SER A 183 9.22 -6.53 -9.80
CA SER A 183 7.93 -7.14 -10.15
C SER A 183 7.88 -8.60 -9.72
N VAL A 184 8.96 -9.36 -9.88
CA VAL A 184 9.07 -10.75 -9.35
C VAL A 184 8.84 -10.79 -7.84
N SER A 185 9.41 -9.83 -7.10
CA SER A 185 9.22 -9.70 -5.66
C SER A 185 7.76 -9.40 -5.29
N PHE A 186 7.12 -8.45 -5.99
CA PHE A 186 5.71 -8.13 -5.80
C PHE A 186 4.81 -9.35 -6.06
N VAL A 187 4.97 -10.02 -7.20
CA VAL A 187 4.17 -11.19 -7.59
C VAL A 187 4.28 -12.31 -6.54
N ARG A 188 5.50 -12.63 -6.09
CA ARG A 188 5.72 -13.64 -5.05
C ARG A 188 5.09 -13.23 -3.72
N THR A 189 5.13 -11.94 -3.40
CA THR A 189 4.51 -11.40 -2.18
C THR A 189 3.00 -11.49 -2.24
N ALA A 190 2.37 -11.07 -3.34
CA ALA A 190 0.92 -11.21 -3.55
C ALA A 190 0.47 -12.68 -3.40
N GLN A 191 1.19 -13.61 -4.02
CA GLN A 191 0.92 -15.05 -3.91
C GLN A 191 1.11 -15.60 -2.49
N ALA A 192 2.10 -15.11 -1.74
CA ALA A 192 2.43 -15.59 -0.41
C ALA A 192 1.52 -14.99 0.67
N VAL A 193 1.21 -13.70 0.58
CA VAL A 193 0.34 -12.97 1.50
C VAL A 193 -1.11 -13.39 1.30
N GLN A 194 -1.57 -13.50 0.05
CA GLN A 194 -2.99 -13.70 -0.29
C GLN A 194 -3.87 -12.66 0.42
N PRO A 195 -3.64 -11.36 0.15
CA PRO A 195 -4.31 -10.28 0.86
C PRO A 195 -5.83 -10.38 0.71
N LEU A 196 -6.55 -10.07 1.78
CA LEU A 196 -7.99 -9.82 1.73
C LEU A 196 -8.24 -8.43 1.13
N TYR A 197 -7.43 -7.46 1.56
CA TYR A 197 -7.42 -6.10 1.03
C TYR A 197 -5.97 -5.70 0.69
N SER A 198 -5.80 -5.02 -0.45
CA SER A 198 -4.52 -4.45 -0.88
C SER A 198 -4.69 -3.01 -1.32
N ALA A 199 -3.91 -2.09 -0.77
CA ALA A 199 -3.83 -0.71 -1.24
C ALA A 199 -2.44 -0.40 -1.77
N ASP A 200 -2.35 0.15 -2.98
CA ASP A 200 -1.09 0.68 -3.52
C ASP A 200 -1.11 2.20 -3.53
N LEU A 201 -0.15 2.79 -2.82
CA LEU A 201 -0.04 4.22 -2.60
C LEU A 201 0.80 4.86 -3.72
N HIS A 202 0.17 5.78 -4.42
CA HIS A 202 0.63 6.43 -5.64
C HIS A 202 0.58 7.96 -5.55
N GLY A 203 1.14 8.58 -6.58
CA GLY A 203 1.03 10.01 -6.84
C GLY A 203 0.98 10.34 -8.35
N TYR A 204 0.41 11.43 -8.81
CA TYR A 204 -0.34 12.41 -8.06
C TYR A 204 -1.54 12.83 -8.90
N THR A 205 -2.64 13.10 -8.20
CA THR A 205 -3.86 13.66 -8.76
C THR A 205 -4.19 14.99 -8.09
N GLY A 206 -5.08 15.78 -8.69
CA GLY A 206 -5.43 17.11 -8.14
C GLY A 206 -6.24 17.09 -6.83
N VAL A 207 -6.78 15.92 -6.47
CA VAL A 207 -7.48 15.62 -5.21
C VAL A 207 -7.16 14.18 -4.82
N LEU A 208 -7.45 13.79 -3.57
CA LEU A 208 -7.27 12.41 -3.15
C LEU A 208 -8.14 11.54 -4.05
N GLN A 209 -7.56 10.49 -4.63
CA GLN A 209 -8.30 9.54 -5.44
C GLN A 209 -8.18 8.16 -4.83
N VAL A 210 -9.31 7.46 -4.66
CA VAL A 210 -9.33 6.11 -4.11
C VAL A 210 -10.18 5.24 -5.03
N GLU A 211 -9.55 4.23 -5.61
CA GLU A 211 -10.21 3.23 -6.45
C GLU A 211 -11.21 2.39 -5.66
N PRO A 212 -12.29 1.94 -6.32
CA PRO A 212 -12.24 1.20 -7.60
C PRO A 212 -12.11 2.03 -8.89
N CYS A 213 -11.54 1.43 -9.94
CA CYS A 213 -11.36 2.03 -11.28
C CYS A 213 -12.68 2.39 -11.98
N GLY A 214 -12.59 3.29 -12.95
CA GLY A 214 -13.64 3.51 -13.95
C GLY A 214 -13.44 2.59 -15.17
N PRO A 215 -14.27 2.72 -16.22
CA PRO A 215 -14.15 1.92 -17.43
C PRO A 215 -13.00 2.38 -18.37
N PRO A 216 -12.58 1.52 -19.33
CA PRO A 216 -13.05 0.15 -19.56
C PRO A 216 -12.67 -0.84 -18.46
N HIS A 217 -13.50 -1.86 -18.28
CA HIS A 217 -13.28 -2.92 -17.31
C HIS A 217 -12.68 -4.16 -17.96
N GLY A 218 -11.70 -4.79 -17.32
CA GLY A 218 -11.12 -6.06 -17.78
C GLY A 218 -11.97 -7.27 -17.42
N ASP A 219 -12.08 -8.29 -18.28
CA ASP A 219 -12.92 -9.49 -18.04
C ASP A 219 -12.33 -10.49 -17.02
N SER A 220 -11.15 -10.21 -16.46
CA SER A 220 -10.36 -11.16 -15.67
C SER A 220 -10.58 -11.07 -14.15
N TYR A 221 -11.55 -10.28 -13.70
CA TYR A 221 -11.80 -10.05 -12.27
C TYR A 221 -13.27 -10.30 -11.91
N GLU A 222 -13.49 -10.80 -10.70
CA GLU A 222 -14.83 -11.05 -10.16
C GLU A 222 -15.43 -9.76 -9.56
N TYR A 223 -15.85 -8.82 -10.42
CA TYR A 223 -16.43 -7.53 -9.97
C TYR A 223 -17.62 -7.69 -9.03
N ASP A 224 -18.45 -8.70 -9.21
CA ASP A 224 -19.57 -8.99 -8.32
C ASP A 224 -19.10 -9.30 -6.88
N LEU A 225 -17.88 -9.81 -6.73
CA LEU A 225 -17.28 -10.12 -5.44
C LEU A 225 -16.51 -8.94 -4.86
N PHE A 226 -15.62 -8.29 -5.61
CA PHE A 226 -14.74 -7.27 -5.00
C PHE A 226 -15.32 -5.84 -5.03
N LEU A 227 -16.07 -5.48 -6.08
CA LEU A 227 -16.50 -4.10 -6.31
C LEU A 227 -17.41 -3.53 -5.22
N PRO A 228 -18.41 -4.27 -4.68
CA PRO A 228 -19.23 -3.76 -3.59
C PRO A 228 -18.41 -3.42 -2.34
N HIS A 229 -17.37 -4.21 -2.06
CA HIS A 229 -16.48 -3.99 -0.92
C HIS A 229 -15.49 -2.85 -1.17
N GLY A 230 -14.86 -2.81 -2.36
CA GLY A 230 -13.95 -1.74 -2.75
C GLY A 230 -14.65 -0.38 -2.78
N TYR A 231 -15.85 -0.31 -3.35
CA TYR A 231 -16.62 0.94 -3.40
C TYR A 231 -17.09 1.38 -2.00
N ALA A 232 -17.50 0.44 -1.14
CA ALA A 232 -17.83 0.76 0.24
C ALA A 232 -16.62 1.31 1.02
N ALA A 233 -15.43 0.74 0.81
CA ALA A 233 -14.17 1.24 1.39
C ALA A 233 -13.84 2.65 0.89
N ALA A 234 -13.90 2.90 -0.43
CA ALA A 234 -13.65 4.22 -1.00
C ALA A 234 -14.62 5.29 -0.47
N LEU A 235 -15.91 4.96 -0.36
CA LEU A 235 -16.91 5.85 0.25
C LEU A 235 -16.66 6.08 1.74
N GLN A 236 -16.11 5.10 2.46
CA GLN A 236 -15.73 5.30 3.86
C GLN A 236 -14.54 6.25 3.99
N VAL A 237 -13.50 6.06 3.19
CA VAL A 237 -12.35 6.97 3.13
C VAL A 237 -12.81 8.38 2.78
N GLU A 238 -13.71 8.55 1.80
CA GLU A 238 -14.28 9.86 1.46
C GLU A 238 -14.93 10.53 2.67
N ARG A 239 -15.81 9.82 3.39
CA ARG A 239 -16.49 10.36 4.57
C ARG A 239 -15.51 10.73 5.67
N GLU A 240 -14.52 9.88 5.96
CA GLU A 240 -13.60 10.09 7.07
C GLU A 240 -12.60 11.22 6.77
N VAL A 241 -12.05 11.26 5.55
CA VAL A 241 -11.13 12.34 5.13
C VAL A 241 -11.84 13.69 5.09
N THR A 242 -13.08 13.73 4.60
CA THR A 242 -13.86 14.98 4.55
C THR A 242 -14.32 15.41 5.95
N ALA A 243 -14.71 14.47 6.81
CA ALA A 243 -15.09 14.75 8.20
C ALA A 243 -13.90 15.19 9.07
N ALA A 244 -12.69 14.71 8.78
CA ALA A 244 -11.46 15.17 9.46
C ALA A 244 -11.22 16.67 9.24
N ALA A 245 -11.80 17.26 8.19
CA ALA A 245 -11.84 18.69 7.93
C ALA A 245 -10.45 19.37 8.01
N ILE A 246 -9.40 18.67 7.57
CA ILE A 246 -8.02 19.16 7.59
C ILE A 246 -7.90 20.36 6.64
N PRO A 247 -7.63 21.58 7.13
CA PRO A 247 -7.56 22.78 6.30
C PRO A 247 -6.51 22.65 5.19
N GLY A 248 -6.85 23.14 3.99
CA GLY A 248 -5.96 23.11 2.83
C GLY A 248 -6.02 21.82 2.01
N ASN A 249 -6.61 20.74 2.52
CA ASN A 249 -6.75 19.49 1.75
C ASN A 249 -7.56 19.74 0.46
N PRO A 250 -7.05 19.37 -0.73
CA PRO A 250 -7.78 19.50 -1.98
C PRO A 250 -8.99 18.57 -2.02
N VAL A 251 -10.15 19.13 -2.40
CA VAL A 251 -11.42 18.41 -2.52
C VAL A 251 -12.18 18.87 -3.76
N ILE A 252 -13.09 18.05 -4.26
CA ILE A 252 -14.07 18.45 -5.27
C ILE A 252 -15.28 19.05 -4.55
N ASP A 253 -15.68 20.27 -4.90
CA ASP A 253 -16.93 20.84 -4.41
C ASP A 253 -18.12 20.17 -5.12
N ALA A 254 -18.94 19.43 -4.37
CA ALA A 254 -20.09 18.68 -4.92
C ALA A 254 -21.12 19.55 -5.66
N ALA A 255 -21.22 20.86 -5.36
CA ALA A 255 -22.16 21.75 -6.03
C ALA A 255 -21.65 22.24 -7.39
N THR A 256 -20.33 22.36 -7.56
CA THR A 256 -19.72 22.97 -8.76
C THR A 256 -18.94 21.98 -9.62
N GLY A 257 -18.50 20.85 -9.03
CA GLY A 257 -17.59 19.89 -9.66
C GLY A 257 -16.15 20.39 -9.79
N LEU A 258 -15.80 21.55 -9.22
CA LEU A 258 -14.47 22.15 -9.30
C LEU A 258 -13.62 21.76 -8.09
N ILE A 259 -12.29 21.73 -8.29
CA ILE A 259 -11.34 21.55 -7.19
C ILE A 259 -11.32 22.82 -6.34
N SER A 260 -11.45 22.64 -5.03
CA SER A 260 -11.31 23.64 -3.98
C SER A 260 -10.51 23.03 -2.83
N THR A 261 -10.47 23.70 -1.68
CA THR A 261 -9.79 23.20 -0.48
C THR A 261 -10.69 23.27 0.74
N ILE A 262 -10.52 22.31 1.64
CA ILE A 262 -11.16 22.36 2.96
C ILE A 262 -10.74 23.66 3.67
N GLY A 263 -11.72 24.37 4.24
CA GLY A 263 -11.52 25.68 4.87
C GLY A 263 -11.75 26.88 3.94
N SER A 264 -11.79 26.68 2.62
CA SER A 264 -12.33 27.66 1.68
C SER A 264 -13.87 27.64 1.69
N PRO A 265 -14.57 28.73 1.33
CA PRO A 265 -16.02 28.69 1.16
C PRO A 265 -16.42 27.71 0.05
N LEU A 266 -16.92 26.53 0.43
CA LEU A 266 -17.49 25.55 -0.49
C LEU A 266 -18.98 25.84 -0.70
N ALA A 267 -19.45 25.72 -1.95
CA ALA A 267 -20.87 25.82 -2.27
C ALA A 267 -21.62 24.52 -1.96
N GLY A 268 -20.92 23.39 -1.96
CA GLY A 268 -21.40 22.07 -1.56
C GLY A 268 -20.43 21.35 -0.61
N THR A 269 -20.66 20.06 -0.38
CA THR A 269 -19.75 19.22 0.41
C THR A 269 -18.47 18.94 -0.37
N GLY A 270 -17.31 18.92 0.31
CA GLY A 270 -16.06 18.47 -0.29
C GLY A 270 -16.07 16.94 -0.50
N LEU A 271 -15.59 16.49 -1.65
CA LEU A 271 -15.49 15.08 -2.03
C LEU A 271 -14.06 14.71 -2.40
N ILE A 272 -13.71 13.44 -2.26
CA ILE A 272 -12.54 12.86 -2.92
C ILE A 272 -12.97 12.40 -4.33
N LYS A 273 -12.03 11.95 -5.15
CA LYS A 273 -12.35 11.31 -6.42
C LYS A 273 -12.45 9.80 -6.26
N ILE A 274 -13.56 9.21 -6.67
CA ILE A 274 -13.73 7.75 -6.76
C ILE A 274 -13.92 7.40 -8.24
N PRO A 275 -12.91 6.86 -8.93
CA PRO A 275 -12.96 6.68 -10.39
C PRO A 275 -14.19 5.93 -10.89
N TYR A 276 -14.61 4.86 -10.20
CA TYR A 276 -15.83 4.12 -10.50
C TYR A 276 -17.10 4.99 -10.55
N ARG A 277 -17.21 5.98 -9.66
CA ARG A 277 -18.35 6.92 -9.58
C ARG A 277 -18.18 8.09 -10.54
N ASP A 278 -16.95 8.60 -10.65
CA ASP A 278 -16.69 9.97 -11.14
C ASP A 278 -15.98 10.02 -12.50
N THR A 279 -15.40 8.92 -12.97
CA THR A 279 -14.57 8.89 -14.19
C THR A 279 -15.21 8.04 -15.28
N PRO A 280 -15.82 8.65 -16.32
CA PRO A 280 -16.52 7.90 -17.36
C PRO A 280 -15.60 7.18 -18.35
N SER A 281 -14.30 7.49 -18.39
CA SER A 281 -13.28 6.81 -19.20
C SER A 281 -11.87 7.25 -18.81
N GLY A 282 -10.86 6.41 -19.07
CA GLY A 282 -9.43 6.76 -19.02
C GLY A 282 -8.74 6.50 -17.68
N TRP A 283 -9.42 5.84 -16.75
CA TRP A 283 -8.85 5.34 -15.49
C TRP A 283 -9.27 3.89 -15.30
N ASP A 284 -8.75 3.02 -16.17
CA ASP A 284 -9.18 1.64 -16.36
C ASP A 284 -8.42 0.63 -15.50
N ASP A 285 -9.05 -0.53 -15.29
CA ASP A 285 -8.45 -1.72 -14.68
C ASP A 285 -8.20 -2.83 -15.72
N TYR A 286 -8.18 -2.51 -17.02
CA TYR A 286 -8.36 -3.51 -18.08
C TYR A 286 -7.31 -4.65 -18.06
N PRO A 287 -5.99 -4.39 -18.02
CA PRO A 287 -4.98 -5.44 -17.92
C PRO A 287 -4.51 -5.72 -16.47
N PRO A 288 -4.26 -6.99 -16.06
CA PRO A 288 -3.70 -7.33 -14.75
C PRO A 288 -2.18 -7.08 -14.67
N VAL A 289 -1.73 -5.93 -15.16
CA VAL A 289 -0.31 -5.53 -15.21
C VAL A 289 0.04 -4.45 -14.19
N PHE A 290 -0.97 -3.80 -13.61
CA PHE A 290 -0.83 -2.87 -12.51
C PHE A 290 -0.82 -3.64 -11.18
N THR A 291 -0.17 -3.13 -10.14
CA THR A 291 -0.11 -3.69 -8.79
C THR A 291 -1.50 -4.02 -8.22
N ALA A 292 -2.41 -3.04 -8.18
CA ALA A 292 -3.75 -3.19 -7.65
C ALA A 292 -4.58 -4.22 -8.44
N GLN A 293 -4.49 -4.20 -9.77
CA GLN A 293 -5.19 -5.13 -10.64
C GLN A 293 -4.60 -6.55 -10.56
N PHE A 294 -3.28 -6.69 -10.43
CA PHE A 294 -2.65 -7.99 -10.21
C PHE A 294 -3.05 -8.58 -8.85
N ALA A 295 -3.15 -7.76 -7.80
CA ALA A 295 -3.66 -8.21 -6.51
C ALA A 295 -5.16 -8.61 -6.59
N ALA A 296 -5.98 -7.86 -7.34
CA ALA A 296 -7.38 -8.19 -7.58
C ALA A 296 -7.53 -9.52 -8.34
N PHE A 297 -6.67 -9.77 -9.34
CA PHE A 297 -6.59 -11.05 -10.05
C PHE A 297 -6.29 -12.24 -9.13
N TYR A 298 -5.66 -12.02 -7.97
CA TYR A 298 -5.45 -13.04 -6.93
C TYR A 298 -6.56 -13.06 -5.85
N GLY A 299 -7.68 -12.37 -6.09
CA GLY A 299 -8.89 -12.40 -5.26
C GLY A 299 -8.93 -11.38 -4.12
N ALA A 300 -8.07 -10.36 -4.15
CA ALA A 300 -8.11 -9.27 -3.16
C ALA A 300 -9.13 -8.20 -3.53
N VAL A 301 -9.71 -7.55 -2.53
CA VAL A 301 -10.30 -6.21 -2.72
C VAL A 301 -9.15 -5.23 -2.82
N THR A 302 -9.14 -4.34 -3.82
CA THR A 302 -7.99 -3.48 -4.05
C THR A 302 -8.33 -2.02 -4.26
N SER A 303 -7.35 -1.16 -3.96
CA SER A 303 -7.40 0.27 -4.25
C SER A 303 -6.03 0.75 -4.70
N THR A 304 -5.94 1.41 -5.85
CA THR A 304 -4.93 2.45 -6.04
C THR A 304 -5.37 3.69 -5.27
N VAL A 305 -4.44 4.28 -4.52
CA VAL A 305 -4.64 5.53 -3.78
C VAL A 305 -3.70 6.59 -4.36
N GLU A 306 -4.24 7.61 -5.03
CA GLU A 306 -3.43 8.71 -5.56
C GLU A 306 -3.48 9.90 -4.60
N LEU A 307 -2.29 10.32 -4.15
CA LEU A 307 -2.17 11.45 -3.24
C LEU A 307 -2.44 12.80 -3.95
N PRO A 308 -3.10 13.76 -3.27
CA PRO A 308 -3.52 15.05 -3.82
C PRO A 308 -2.37 16.06 -4.00
N LEU A 309 -1.24 15.65 -4.56
CA LEU A 309 -0.07 16.53 -4.76
C LEU A 309 0.10 16.91 -6.23
N THR A 310 1.06 17.77 -6.50
CA THR A 310 1.37 18.20 -7.87
C THR A 310 2.79 17.83 -8.21
N ARG A 311 2.98 17.33 -9.45
CA ARG A 311 4.31 17.23 -10.06
C ARG A 311 4.78 18.65 -10.38
N LEU A 312 6.00 19.01 -10.02
CA LEU A 312 6.66 20.23 -10.51
C LEU A 312 6.88 20.10 -12.03
N GLN A 313 7.00 21.24 -12.73
CA GLN A 313 7.10 21.30 -14.20
C GLN A 313 8.33 20.57 -14.78
N ASP A 314 9.36 20.34 -13.97
CA ASP A 314 10.58 19.61 -14.33
C ASP A 314 10.50 18.09 -14.04
N GLY A 315 9.35 17.61 -13.55
CA GLY A 315 9.14 16.21 -13.19
C GLY A 315 9.57 15.84 -11.76
N SER A 316 10.10 16.79 -10.98
CA SER A 316 10.32 16.63 -9.54
C SER A 316 9.03 16.85 -8.75
N THR A 317 9.00 16.52 -7.46
CA THR A 317 7.78 16.63 -6.63
C THR A 317 7.81 17.92 -5.80
N ASN A 318 6.63 18.42 -5.47
CA ASN A 318 6.49 19.51 -4.51
C ASN A 318 6.40 18.89 -3.10
N PRO A 319 7.41 19.00 -2.23
CA PRO A 319 7.34 18.41 -0.90
C PRO A 319 6.26 19.10 -0.07
N LEU A 320 5.44 18.32 0.62
CA LEU A 320 4.38 18.79 1.52
C LEU A 320 4.89 19.48 2.80
N PHE A 321 6.19 19.72 2.91
CA PHE A 321 6.80 20.33 4.09
C PHE A 321 7.94 21.28 3.70
N SER A 322 7.60 22.42 3.09
CA SER A 322 8.40 23.62 3.33
C SER A 322 7.77 24.37 4.51
N THR A 323 8.42 24.28 5.66
CA THR A 323 8.21 25.21 6.78
C THR A 323 8.61 26.62 6.37
#